data_AF-A0A6V2Q3E6-F1
#
_entry.id   AF-A0A6V2Q3E6-F1
#
_cell.length_a   1.000
_cell.length_b   1.000
_cell.length_c   1.000
_cell.angle_alpha   90.00
_cell.angle_beta   90.00
_cell.angle_gamma   90.00
#
_symmetry.space_group_name_H-M   'P 1'
#
loop_
_entity.id
_entity.type
_entity.pdbx_description
1 polymer ?
#
loop_
_entity_poly.entity_id
_entity_poly.type
_entity_poly.pdbx_seq_one_letter_code
_entity_poly.pdbx_strand_id
1 'polypeptide(L)'
;MRRPDESAAPMSPSEQARAAGKVVLAPLLSGCIESSVSNRAEAQRFYGIDKLAAVEAKLGANPVARALGPGFAANASRNFIMASSSFVVTPVLYQRLYPQEKKDAQSLFWFGLGVNIFAGNAIAITQQALWGRALDYAAAGGGRPISYAAVVREGLAAEGSAAFITPTKWVARVLMNAPVQGTLPWFYNEVLPLGEGRVLGAARQISAALGGGPRAV
;
A
#
# COMPACT_ATOMS: atom_id res chain seq x y z
N MET A 1 -24.06 0.75 -17.56
CA MET A 1 -24.67 1.03 -16.24
C MET A 1 -25.67 -0.07 -15.89
N ARG A 2 -25.35 -0.98 -14.97
CA ARG A 2 -26.32 -1.96 -14.42
C ARG A 2 -27.21 -1.26 -13.38
N ARG A 3 -28.50 -1.57 -13.38
CA ARG A 3 -29.48 -1.01 -12.42
C ARG A 3 -29.13 -1.42 -10.97
N PRO A 4 -29.41 -0.58 -9.96
CA PRO A 4 -29.02 -0.83 -8.56
C PRO A 4 -29.91 -1.85 -7.80
N ASP A 5 -30.97 -2.38 -8.42
CA ASP A 5 -32.04 -3.07 -7.69
C ASP A 5 -32.00 -4.61 -7.79
N GLU A 6 -30.96 -5.21 -8.35
CA GLU A 6 -30.70 -6.62 -8.07
C GLU A 6 -30.07 -6.70 -6.67
N SER A 7 -30.92 -6.89 -5.67
CA SER A 7 -30.53 -7.27 -4.32
C SER A 7 -29.73 -8.57 -4.38
N ALA A 8 -28.42 -8.43 -4.55
CA ALA A 8 -27.49 -9.54 -4.49
C ALA A 8 -27.80 -10.32 -3.21
N ALA A 9 -28.14 -11.60 -3.37
CA ALA A 9 -28.44 -12.48 -2.25
C ALA A 9 -27.36 -12.32 -1.17
N PRO A 10 -27.73 -12.30 0.12
CA PRO A 10 -26.76 -12.12 1.18
C PRO A 10 -25.69 -13.21 1.06
N MET A 11 -24.45 -12.79 0.88
CA MET A 11 -23.32 -13.71 0.75
C MET A 11 -23.25 -14.64 1.95
N SER A 12 -23.01 -15.91 1.68
CA SER A 12 -22.76 -16.92 2.71
C SER A 12 -21.54 -16.55 3.58
N PRO A 13 -21.44 -17.06 4.83
CA PRO A 13 -20.26 -16.84 5.68
C PRO A 13 -18.94 -17.26 5.00
N SER A 14 -18.97 -18.31 4.18
CA SER A 14 -17.82 -18.73 3.37
C SER A 14 -17.43 -17.71 2.29
N GLU A 15 -18.41 -17.07 1.66
CA GLU A 15 -18.15 -16.02 0.67
C GLU A 15 -17.65 -14.73 1.34
N GLN A 16 -18.17 -14.40 2.52
CA GLN A 16 -17.68 -13.29 3.33
C GLN A 16 -16.22 -13.52 3.76
N ALA A 17 -15.90 -14.69 4.29
CA ALA A 17 -14.53 -15.04 4.67
C ALA A 17 -13.58 -15.02 3.45
N ARG A 18 -14.03 -15.53 2.30
CA ARG A 18 -13.26 -15.49 1.05
C ARG A 18 -13.02 -14.07 0.56
N ALA A 19 -14.02 -13.20 0.66
CA ALA A 19 -13.91 -11.84 0.17
C ALA A 19 -13.11 -10.94 1.14
N ALA A 20 -13.31 -11.07 2.45
CA ALA A 20 -12.45 -10.45 3.47
C ALA A 20 -11.00 -10.92 3.33
N GLY A 21 -10.82 -12.23 3.11
CA GLY A 21 -9.54 -12.83 2.79
C GLY A 21 -8.90 -12.20 1.56
N LYS A 22 -9.63 -12.03 0.44
CA LYS A 22 -9.10 -11.35 -0.75
C LYS A 22 -8.73 -9.88 -0.49
N VAL A 23 -9.53 -9.16 0.29
CA VAL A 23 -9.29 -7.75 0.63
C VAL A 23 -7.99 -7.55 1.41
N VAL A 24 -7.61 -8.50 2.27
CA VAL A 24 -6.38 -8.41 3.07
C VAL A 24 -5.20 -9.14 2.39
N LEU A 25 -5.42 -10.36 1.93
CA LEU A 25 -4.38 -11.22 1.38
C LEU A 25 -3.90 -10.73 0.02
N ALA A 26 -4.77 -10.20 -0.85
CA ALA A 26 -4.31 -9.76 -2.18
C ALA A 26 -3.34 -8.57 -2.08
N PRO A 27 -3.64 -7.48 -1.33
CA PRO A 27 -2.66 -6.42 -1.12
C PRO A 27 -1.39 -6.88 -0.40
N LEU A 28 -1.52 -7.79 0.57
CA LEU A 28 -0.37 -8.33 1.31
C LEU A 28 0.55 -9.14 0.40
N LEU A 29 -0.01 -10.08 -0.36
CA LEU A 29 0.76 -10.90 -1.30
C LEU A 29 1.36 -10.03 -2.41
N SER A 30 0.60 -9.09 -2.96
CA SER A 30 1.11 -8.13 -3.95
C SER A 30 2.29 -7.35 -3.39
N GLY A 31 2.16 -6.81 -2.17
CA GLY A 31 3.22 -6.08 -1.50
C GLY A 31 4.47 -6.93 -1.26
N CYS A 32 4.30 -8.16 -0.77
CA CYS A 32 5.41 -9.07 -0.53
C CYS A 32 6.11 -9.52 -1.83
N ILE A 33 5.36 -9.84 -2.89
CA ILE A 33 5.94 -10.25 -4.18
C ILE A 33 6.73 -9.09 -4.79
N GLU A 34 6.13 -7.91 -4.89
CA GLU A 34 6.80 -6.72 -5.42
C GLU A 34 8.05 -6.39 -4.59
N SER A 35 7.95 -6.47 -3.26
CA SER A 35 9.09 -6.20 -2.38
C SER A 35 10.18 -7.26 -2.46
N SER A 36 9.87 -8.52 -2.77
CA SER A 36 10.90 -9.56 -2.93
C SER A 36 11.83 -9.27 -4.11
N VAL A 37 11.32 -8.65 -5.16
CA VAL A 37 12.08 -8.28 -6.36
C VAL A 37 12.71 -6.90 -6.22
N SER A 38 11.90 -5.89 -5.86
CA SER A 38 12.34 -4.48 -5.83
C SER A 38 13.34 -4.18 -4.72
N ASN A 39 13.24 -4.86 -3.57
CA ASN A 39 14.04 -4.52 -2.40
C ASN A 39 15.54 -4.71 -2.65
N ARG A 40 15.90 -5.87 -3.21
CA ARG A 40 17.29 -6.18 -3.54
C ARG A 40 17.82 -5.33 -4.68
N ALA A 41 17.00 -5.14 -5.72
CA ALA A 41 17.36 -4.31 -6.87
C ALA A 41 17.66 -2.85 -6.47
N GLU A 42 16.84 -2.27 -5.59
CA GLU A 42 17.05 -0.91 -5.09
C GLU A 42 18.26 -0.82 -4.16
N ALA A 43 18.45 -1.78 -3.25
CA ALA A 43 19.64 -1.82 -2.41
C ALA A 43 20.94 -1.92 -3.25
N GLN A 44 20.93 -2.74 -4.31
CA GLN A 44 22.05 -2.82 -5.25
C GLN A 44 22.26 -1.52 -6.01
N ARG A 45 21.19 -0.86 -6.47
CA ARG A 45 21.27 0.40 -7.20
C ARG A 45 21.87 1.53 -6.36
N PHE A 46 21.53 1.59 -5.07
CA PHE A 46 21.98 2.66 -4.18
C PHE A 46 23.38 2.44 -3.61
N TYR A 47 23.71 1.22 -3.18
CA TYR A 47 24.97 0.95 -2.48
C TYR A 47 26.03 0.26 -3.34
N GLY A 48 25.64 -0.27 -4.50
CA GLY A 48 26.49 -1.13 -5.32
C GLY A 48 26.51 -2.57 -4.82
N ILE A 49 27.02 -3.47 -5.67
CA ILE A 49 27.01 -4.91 -5.42
C ILE A 49 27.88 -5.31 -4.22
N ASP A 50 29.04 -4.66 -4.04
CA ASP A 50 30.01 -5.00 -2.99
C ASP A 50 29.49 -4.67 -1.59
N LYS A 51 28.89 -3.48 -1.43
CA LYS A 51 28.28 -3.08 -0.15
C LYS A 51 27.05 -3.92 0.16
N LEU A 52 26.22 -4.22 -0.84
CA LEU A 52 25.08 -5.11 -0.64
C LEU A 52 25.53 -6.51 -0.19
N ALA A 53 26.58 -7.07 -0.80
CA ALA A 53 27.13 -8.35 -0.39
C ALA A 53 27.63 -8.32 1.07
N ALA A 54 28.27 -7.23 1.50
CA ALA A 54 28.71 -7.05 2.87
C ALA A 54 27.52 -6.98 3.86
N VAL A 55 26.44 -6.27 3.50
CA VAL A 55 25.19 -6.24 4.27
C VAL A 55 24.56 -7.63 4.34
N GLU A 56 24.43 -8.33 3.21
CA GLU A 56 23.84 -9.67 3.12
C GLU A 56 24.63 -10.71 3.93
N ALA A 57 25.96 -10.61 3.98
CA ALA A 57 26.79 -11.47 4.82
C ALA A 57 26.51 -11.28 6.33
N LYS A 58 26.10 -10.07 6.73
CA LYS A 58 25.84 -9.71 8.13
C LYS A 58 24.39 -9.94 8.58
N LEU A 59 23.44 -10.08 7.64
CA LEU A 59 22.05 -10.48 7.92
C LEU A 59 21.92 -11.93 8.43
N GLY A 60 23.01 -12.70 8.41
CA GLY A 60 23.09 -14.05 8.96
C GLY A 60 22.48 -15.13 8.06
N ALA A 61 22.43 -16.35 8.58
CA ALA A 61 21.98 -17.53 7.85
C ALA A 61 20.45 -17.63 7.65
N ASN A 62 19.67 -16.59 7.97
CA ASN A 62 18.22 -16.61 7.78
C ASN A 62 17.90 -16.64 6.27
N PRO A 63 17.45 -17.79 5.72
CA PRO A 63 17.26 -17.94 4.27
C PRO A 63 16.20 -16.98 3.73
N VAL A 64 15.20 -16.66 4.57
CA VAL A 64 14.12 -15.73 4.25
C VAL A 64 14.67 -14.30 4.15
N ALA A 65 15.51 -13.88 5.10
CA ALA A 65 16.13 -12.55 5.04
C ALA A 65 17.07 -12.39 3.84
N ARG A 66 17.76 -13.46 3.42
CA ARG A 66 18.61 -13.44 2.21
C ARG A 66 17.80 -13.42 0.92
N ALA A 67 16.68 -14.15 0.87
CA ALA A 67 15.79 -14.17 -0.29
C ALA A 67 15.08 -12.82 -0.49
N LEU A 68 14.67 -12.18 0.60
CA LEU A 68 13.87 -10.96 0.57
C LEU A 68 14.71 -9.67 0.62
N GLY A 69 15.98 -9.77 1.02
CA GLY A 69 16.92 -8.66 1.11
C GLY A 69 16.76 -7.79 2.38
N PRO A 70 17.72 -6.87 2.63
CA PRO A 70 17.69 -5.98 3.79
C PRO A 70 16.48 -5.04 3.75
N GLY A 71 15.83 -4.80 4.88
CA GLY A 71 14.77 -3.79 4.96
C GLY A 71 13.43 -4.20 4.33
N PHE A 72 13.27 -5.48 3.95
CA PHE A 72 12.07 -6.01 3.30
C PHE A 72 10.77 -5.61 4.00
N ALA A 73 10.72 -5.67 5.34
CA ALA A 73 9.50 -5.39 6.08
C ALA A 73 8.96 -3.97 5.83
N ALA A 74 9.84 -2.97 5.78
CA ALA A 74 9.45 -1.58 5.50
C ALA A 74 9.08 -1.35 4.02
N ASN A 75 9.71 -2.08 3.09
CA ASN A 75 9.30 -2.02 1.69
C ASN A 75 7.94 -2.72 1.47
N ALA A 76 7.75 -3.89 2.08
CA ALA A 76 6.52 -4.66 1.99
C ALA A 76 5.35 -3.92 2.64
N SER A 77 5.57 -3.26 3.79
CA SER A 77 4.55 -2.43 4.44
C SER A 77 4.15 -1.25 3.55
N ARG A 78 5.12 -0.57 2.92
CA ARG A 78 4.85 0.50 1.95
C ARG A 78 3.98 -0.02 0.79
N ASN A 79 4.39 -1.10 0.14
CA ASN A 79 3.66 -1.64 -1.02
C ASN A 79 2.28 -2.17 -0.61
N PHE A 80 2.14 -2.78 0.56
CA PHE A 80 0.86 -3.17 1.13
C PHE A 80 -0.08 -1.98 1.32
N ILE A 81 0.41 -0.87 1.89
CA ILE A 81 -0.39 0.35 2.10
C ILE A 81 -0.83 0.93 0.76
N MET A 82 0.06 0.96 -0.23
CA MET A 82 -0.22 1.47 -1.57
C MET A 82 -1.26 0.61 -2.32
N ALA A 83 -1.12 -0.71 -2.25
CA ALA A 83 -2.08 -1.64 -2.83
C ALA A 83 -3.43 -1.57 -2.11
N SER A 84 -3.42 -1.49 -0.77
CA SER A 84 -4.64 -1.37 0.04
C SER A 84 -5.36 -0.06 -0.22
N SER A 85 -4.65 1.07 -0.30
CA SER A 85 -5.27 2.35 -0.60
C SER A 85 -5.92 2.32 -1.99
N SER A 86 -5.21 1.79 -2.98
CA SER A 86 -5.62 1.82 -4.39
C SER A 86 -6.76 0.87 -4.72
N PHE A 87 -6.72 -0.35 -4.18
CA PHE A 87 -7.63 -1.43 -4.57
C PHE A 87 -8.73 -1.71 -3.55
N VAL A 88 -8.60 -1.23 -2.32
CA VAL A 88 -9.59 -1.45 -1.26
C VAL A 88 -10.20 -0.14 -0.80
N VAL A 89 -9.38 0.74 -0.21
CA VAL A 89 -9.88 1.94 0.47
C VAL A 89 -10.54 2.89 -0.52
N THR A 90 -9.85 3.24 -1.61
CA THR A 90 -10.35 4.18 -2.61
C THR A 90 -11.68 3.73 -3.23
N PRO A 91 -11.82 2.51 -3.77
CA PRO A 91 -13.11 2.05 -4.29
C PRO A 91 -14.21 2.04 -3.22
N VAL A 92 -13.92 1.56 -2.00
CA VAL A 92 -14.91 1.51 -0.91
C VAL A 92 -15.38 2.90 -0.50
N LEU A 93 -14.46 3.86 -0.35
CA LEU A 93 -14.80 5.23 0.00
C LEU A 93 -15.53 5.93 -1.14
N TYR A 94 -15.12 5.74 -2.39
CA TYR A 94 -15.81 6.32 -3.56
C TYR A 94 -17.25 5.83 -3.62
N GLN A 95 -17.47 4.56 -3.33
CA GLN A 95 -18.82 4.03 -3.35
C GLN A 95 -19.72 4.56 -2.24
N ARG A 96 -19.19 4.74 -1.03
CA ARG A 96 -19.97 5.15 0.14
C ARG A 96 -20.17 6.64 0.25
N LEU A 97 -19.13 7.42 -0.07
CA LEU A 97 -19.09 8.84 0.24
C LEU A 97 -19.36 9.70 -1.00
N TYR A 98 -19.13 9.18 -2.21
CA TYR A 98 -19.33 9.98 -3.42
C TYR A 98 -20.81 9.94 -3.87
N PRO A 99 -21.43 11.10 -4.16
CA PRO A 99 -22.83 11.15 -4.58
C PRO A 99 -23.06 10.36 -5.87
N GLN A 100 -24.09 9.50 -5.89
CA GLN A 100 -24.32 8.53 -6.97
C GLN A 100 -24.57 9.21 -8.32
N GLU A 101 -25.28 10.34 -8.29
CA GLU A 101 -25.63 11.14 -9.45
C GLU A 101 -24.42 11.84 -10.11
N LYS A 102 -23.27 11.87 -9.42
CA LYS A 102 -22.02 12.47 -9.91
C LYS A 102 -20.95 11.42 -10.24
N LYS A 103 -21.29 10.13 -10.19
CA LYS A 103 -20.33 9.06 -10.48
C LYS A 103 -20.14 8.88 -11.97
N ASP A 104 -18.91 9.07 -12.40
CA ASP A 104 -18.43 8.81 -13.74
C ASP A 104 -16.93 8.47 -13.69
N ALA A 105 -16.36 8.12 -14.84
CA ALA A 105 -14.96 7.78 -14.96
C ALA A 105 -14.01 8.91 -14.50
N GLN A 106 -14.40 10.17 -14.72
CA GLN A 106 -13.59 11.33 -14.38
C GLN A 106 -13.64 11.60 -12.87
N SER A 107 -14.79 11.47 -12.23
CA SER A 107 -14.94 11.64 -10.79
C SER A 107 -14.28 10.49 -10.02
N LEU A 108 -14.30 9.26 -10.55
CA LEU A 108 -13.52 8.15 -10.01
C LEU A 108 -12.01 8.43 -10.11
N PHE A 109 -11.55 8.96 -11.24
CA PHE A 109 -10.15 9.35 -11.41
C PHE A 109 -9.74 10.40 -10.37
N TRP A 110 -10.48 11.51 -10.24
CA TRP A 110 -10.13 12.59 -9.30
C TRP A 110 -10.30 12.18 -7.85
N PHE A 111 -11.30 11.37 -7.52
CA PHE A 111 -11.46 10.83 -6.17
C PHE A 111 -10.34 9.86 -5.82
N GLY A 112 -9.99 8.96 -6.75
CA GLY A 112 -8.87 8.04 -6.59
C GLY A 112 -7.55 8.77 -6.48
N LEU A 113 -7.36 9.83 -7.26
CA LEU A 113 -6.26 10.76 -7.12
C LEU A 113 -6.25 11.34 -5.69
N GLY A 114 -7.36 11.89 -5.22
CA GLY A 114 -7.47 12.45 -3.86
C GLY A 114 -7.11 11.45 -2.75
N VAL A 115 -7.76 10.28 -2.73
CA VAL A 115 -7.59 9.30 -1.64
C VAL A 115 -6.25 8.57 -1.73
N ASN A 116 -5.85 8.10 -2.91
CA ASN A 116 -4.57 7.40 -3.07
C ASN A 116 -3.38 8.35 -2.88
N ILE A 117 -3.46 9.56 -3.44
CA ILE A 117 -2.34 10.49 -3.38
C ILE A 117 -2.19 11.10 -2.00
N PHE A 118 -3.26 11.61 -1.39
CA PHE A 118 -3.10 12.42 -0.20
C PHE A 118 -3.08 11.56 1.08
N ALA A 119 -3.95 10.56 1.20
CA ALA A 119 -4.01 9.71 2.38
C ALA A 119 -3.11 8.48 2.26
N GLY A 120 -3.20 7.75 1.14
CA GLY A 120 -2.40 6.54 0.89
C GLY A 120 -0.90 6.84 0.83
N ASN A 121 -0.48 7.79 -0.01
CA ASN A 121 0.94 8.11 -0.13
C ASN A 121 1.51 8.74 1.14
N ALA A 122 0.77 9.51 1.94
CA ALA A 122 1.36 10.09 3.16
C ALA A 122 1.94 9.00 4.08
N ILE A 123 1.17 7.93 4.29
CA ILE A 123 1.59 6.77 5.09
C ILE A 123 2.67 5.98 4.35
N ALA A 124 2.50 5.73 3.05
CA ALA A 124 3.50 5.00 2.26
C ALA A 124 4.85 5.74 2.17
N ILE A 125 4.86 7.06 2.11
CA ILE A 125 6.09 7.89 2.10
C ILE A 125 6.81 7.77 3.43
N THR A 126 6.07 7.72 4.54
CA THR A 126 6.64 7.47 5.87
C THR A 126 7.35 6.11 5.89
N GLN A 127 6.70 5.07 5.35
CA GLN A 127 7.30 3.73 5.23
C GLN A 127 8.47 3.69 4.24
N GLN A 128 8.41 4.45 3.15
CA GLN A 128 9.52 4.60 2.19
C GLN A 128 10.74 5.27 2.84
N ALA A 129 10.53 6.30 3.66
CA ALA A 129 11.58 6.96 4.40
C ALA A 129 12.19 6.02 5.45
N LEU A 130 11.34 5.26 6.15
CA LEU A 130 11.78 4.21 7.07
C LEU A 130 12.60 3.15 6.35
N TRP A 131 12.18 2.71 5.16
CA TRP A 131 12.89 1.73 4.36
C TRP A 131 14.26 2.24 3.93
N GLY A 132 14.36 3.44 3.34
CA GLY A 132 15.64 4.03 2.94
C GLY A 132 16.61 4.16 4.12
N ARG A 133 16.15 4.68 5.27
CA ARG A 133 16.98 4.79 6.47
C ARG A 133 17.36 3.44 7.07
N ALA A 134 16.48 2.44 6.97
CA ALA A 134 16.80 1.09 7.41
C ALA A 134 17.90 0.47 6.54
N LEU A 135 17.92 0.77 5.24
CA LEU A 135 19.02 0.38 4.36
C LEU A 135 20.31 1.13 4.69
N ASP A 136 20.26 2.46 4.94
CA ASP A 136 21.43 3.23 5.36
C ASP A 136 21.98 2.71 6.69
N TYR A 137 21.09 2.39 7.62
CA TYR A 137 21.42 1.76 8.88
C TYR A 137 22.10 0.41 8.62
N ALA A 138 21.54 -0.44 7.76
CA ALA A 138 22.14 -1.73 7.43
C ALA A 138 23.52 -1.59 6.79
N ALA A 139 23.72 -0.60 5.92
CA ALA A 139 24.97 -0.38 5.21
C ALA A 139 26.08 0.26 6.06
N ALA A 140 25.73 0.87 7.21
CA ALA A 140 26.68 1.51 8.09
C ALA A 140 27.78 0.53 8.57
N GLY A 141 29.03 0.99 8.57
CA GLY A 141 30.17 0.21 9.08
C GLY A 141 30.46 -1.07 8.31
N GLY A 142 30.00 -1.20 7.06
CA GLY A 142 30.21 -2.41 6.24
C GLY A 142 29.20 -3.53 6.48
N GLY A 143 28.07 -3.24 7.12
CA GLY A 143 26.98 -4.20 7.30
C GLY A 143 26.60 -4.41 8.76
N ARG A 144 25.33 -4.16 9.10
CA ARG A 144 24.74 -4.51 10.41
C ARG A 144 23.26 -4.94 10.32
N PRO A 145 22.77 -5.75 11.26
CA PRO A 145 21.34 -6.07 11.35
C PRO A 145 20.50 -4.81 11.60
N ILE A 146 19.32 -4.74 10.98
CA ILE A 146 18.41 -3.60 11.12
C ILE A 146 17.69 -3.64 12.46
N SER A 147 17.76 -2.55 13.21
CA SER A 147 16.87 -2.27 14.34
C SER A 147 15.97 -1.11 13.99
N TYR A 148 14.70 -1.37 13.64
CA TYR A 148 13.75 -0.32 13.27
C TYR A 148 13.53 0.70 14.39
N ALA A 149 13.56 0.27 15.65
CA ALA A 149 13.50 1.18 16.80
C ALA A 149 14.72 2.13 16.84
N ALA A 150 15.92 1.62 16.56
CA ALA A 150 17.12 2.45 16.47
C ALA A 150 17.06 3.39 15.26
N VAL A 151 16.63 2.91 14.09
CA VAL A 151 16.43 3.71 12.88
C VAL A 151 15.49 4.89 13.14
N VAL A 152 14.35 4.63 13.79
CA VAL A 152 13.37 5.68 14.13
C VAL A 152 13.96 6.67 15.13
N ARG A 153 14.54 6.18 16.23
CA ARG A 153 15.12 7.04 17.27
C ARG A 153 16.27 7.90 16.74
N GLU A 154 17.22 7.31 16.01
CA GLU A 154 18.37 8.02 15.42
C GLU A 154 17.91 9.01 14.36
N GLY A 155 16.95 8.63 13.50
CA GLY A 155 16.37 9.53 12.51
C GLY A 155 15.70 10.75 13.14
N LEU A 156 14.82 10.53 14.14
CA LEU A 156 14.16 11.61 14.87
C LEU A 156 15.14 12.49 15.64
N ALA A 157 16.20 11.92 16.21
CA ALA A 157 17.22 12.69 16.92
C ALA A 157 18.04 13.59 15.96
N ALA A 158 18.33 13.11 14.75
CA ALA A 158 19.14 13.84 13.78
C ALA A 158 18.36 14.92 13.01
N GLU A 159 17.13 14.62 12.59
CA GLU A 159 16.37 15.47 11.65
C GLU A 159 14.95 15.81 12.16
N GLY A 160 14.58 15.41 13.38
CA GLY A 160 13.22 15.59 13.88
C GLY A 160 12.19 14.87 13.02
N SER A 161 11.01 15.46 12.87
CA SER A 161 9.94 14.92 12.00
C SER A 161 10.32 14.90 10.52
N ALA A 162 11.25 15.78 10.08
CA ALA A 162 11.77 15.81 8.72
C ALA A 162 12.51 14.52 8.32
N ALA A 163 12.89 13.71 9.32
CA ALA A 163 13.47 12.40 9.08
C ALA A 163 12.56 11.52 8.23
N PHE A 164 11.25 11.58 8.48
CA PHE A 164 10.23 10.72 7.86
C PHE A 164 9.22 11.50 7.00
N ILE A 165 9.04 12.79 7.27
CA ILE A 165 8.04 13.63 6.61
C ILE A 165 8.71 14.92 6.14
N THR A 166 8.97 15.04 4.83
CA THR A 166 9.34 16.35 4.25
C THR A 166 8.42 16.69 3.09
N PRO A 167 8.06 17.98 2.91
CA PRO A 167 7.25 18.42 1.77
C PRO A 167 7.87 18.03 0.43
N THR A 168 9.19 18.13 0.29
CA THR A 168 9.90 17.76 -0.95
C THR A 168 9.84 16.27 -1.25
N LYS A 169 10.06 15.40 -0.26
CA LYS A 169 9.89 13.94 -0.40
C LYS A 169 8.43 13.61 -0.73
N TRP A 170 7.49 14.35 -0.14
CA TRP A 170 6.07 14.14 -0.35
C TRP A 170 5.64 14.56 -1.76
N VAL A 171 5.92 15.79 -2.17
CA VAL A 171 5.57 16.31 -3.51
C VAL A 171 6.20 15.46 -4.61
N ALA A 172 7.49 15.14 -4.53
CA ALA A 172 8.14 14.33 -5.56
C ALA A 172 7.46 12.96 -5.71
N ARG A 173 7.07 12.32 -4.59
CA ARG A 173 6.42 11.01 -4.61
C ARG A 173 4.97 11.06 -5.05
N VAL A 174 4.24 12.10 -4.65
CA VAL A 174 2.92 12.42 -5.17
C VAL A 174 3.00 12.51 -6.70
N LEU A 175 3.93 13.29 -7.24
CA LEU A 175 4.07 13.48 -8.70
C LEU A 175 4.48 12.19 -9.44
N MET A 176 5.36 11.37 -8.85
CA MET A 176 5.74 10.07 -9.45
C MET A 176 4.59 9.06 -9.46
N ASN A 177 3.77 9.05 -8.41
CA ASN A 177 2.70 8.08 -8.25
C ASN A 177 1.37 8.56 -8.86
N ALA A 178 1.19 9.87 -9.08
CA ALA A 178 -0.08 10.44 -9.48
C ALA A 178 -0.68 9.84 -10.76
N PRO A 179 0.09 9.69 -11.87
CA PRO A 179 -0.47 9.15 -13.10
C PRO A 179 -0.91 7.70 -12.92
N VAL A 180 -0.09 6.88 -12.26
CA VAL A 180 -0.37 5.45 -12.06
C VAL A 180 -1.51 5.25 -11.04
N GLN A 181 -1.54 5.99 -9.94
CA GLN A 181 -2.57 5.84 -8.89
C GLN A 181 -3.94 6.43 -9.24
N GLY A 182 -3.99 7.42 -10.14
CA GLY A 182 -5.25 7.88 -10.70
C GLY A 182 -5.79 6.95 -11.78
N THR A 183 -4.90 6.36 -12.59
CA THR A 183 -5.28 5.48 -13.71
C THR A 183 -5.58 4.05 -13.29
N LEU A 184 -4.97 3.51 -12.22
CA LEU A 184 -5.23 2.13 -11.77
C LEU A 184 -6.70 1.91 -11.33
N PRO A 185 -7.31 2.75 -10.48
CA PRO A 185 -8.73 2.59 -10.13
C PRO A 185 -9.64 2.70 -11.35
N TRP A 186 -9.32 3.58 -12.31
CA TRP A 186 -10.06 3.67 -13.56
C TRP A 186 -9.90 2.40 -14.41
N PHE A 187 -8.66 1.94 -14.62
CA PHE A 187 -8.33 0.79 -15.44
C PHE A 187 -8.96 -0.51 -14.93
N TYR A 188 -8.94 -0.74 -13.60
CA TYR A 188 -9.52 -1.95 -13.02
C TYR A 188 -11.05 -1.94 -12.89
N ASN A 189 -11.69 -0.79 -13.11
CA ASN A 189 -13.15 -0.71 -13.12
C ASN A 189 -13.71 -0.61 -14.54
N GLU A 190 -13.00 0.02 -15.47
CA GLU A 190 -13.47 0.24 -16.85
C GLU A 190 -12.88 -0.75 -17.88
N VAL A 191 -11.61 -1.17 -17.72
CA VAL A 191 -10.90 -1.99 -18.73
C VAL A 191 -10.78 -3.45 -18.30
N LEU A 192 -10.47 -3.70 -17.04
CA LEU A 192 -10.33 -5.04 -16.45
C LEU A 192 -11.26 -5.14 -15.25
N PRO A 193 -12.59 -5.20 -15.43
CA PRO A 193 -13.56 -5.20 -14.33
C PRO A 193 -13.28 -6.39 -13.42
N LEU A 194 -12.52 -6.16 -12.35
CA LEU A 194 -12.12 -7.17 -11.39
C LEU A 194 -13.31 -7.50 -10.48
N GLY A 195 -14.35 -8.12 -11.04
CA GLY A 195 -15.46 -8.71 -10.28
C GLY A 195 -16.03 -7.80 -9.20
N GLU A 196 -16.07 -6.49 -9.46
CA GLU A 196 -16.40 -5.42 -8.51
C GLU A 196 -17.60 -5.81 -7.65
N GLY A 197 -18.68 -6.32 -8.24
CA GLY A 197 -19.89 -6.71 -7.52
C GLY A 197 -19.65 -7.65 -6.31
N ARG A 198 -18.68 -8.56 -6.39
CA ARG A 198 -18.37 -9.51 -5.30
C ARG A 198 -17.52 -8.88 -4.19
N VAL A 199 -16.56 -8.03 -4.55
CA VAL A 199 -15.71 -7.32 -3.57
C VAL A 199 -16.53 -6.24 -2.86
N LEU A 200 -17.41 -5.57 -3.59
CA LEU A 200 -18.31 -4.55 -3.07
C LEU A 200 -19.43 -5.14 -2.20
N GLY A 201 -19.98 -6.30 -2.58
CA GLY A 201 -20.88 -7.07 -1.71
C GLY A 201 -20.24 -7.37 -0.35
N ALA A 202 -18.97 -7.75 -0.35
CA ALA A 202 -18.21 -7.99 0.86
C ALA A 202 -17.92 -6.74 1.68
N ALA A 203 -17.48 -5.65 1.04
CA ALA A 203 -17.24 -4.40 1.74
C ALA A 203 -18.53 -3.86 2.40
N ARG A 204 -19.68 -3.92 1.70
CA ARG A 204 -20.98 -3.49 2.24
C ARG A 204 -21.39 -4.31 3.46
N GLN A 205 -21.23 -5.62 3.42
CA GLN A 205 -21.61 -6.49 4.54
C GLN A 205 -20.65 -6.38 5.73
N ILE A 206 -19.34 -6.22 5.52
CA ILE A 206 -18.36 -5.97 6.59
C ILE A 206 -18.72 -4.67 7.33
N SER A 207 -19.15 -3.62 6.62
CA SER A 207 -19.60 -2.39 7.28
C SER A 207 -20.93 -2.49 7.98
N ALA A 208 -21.85 -3.32 7.48
CA ALA A 208 -23.08 -3.64 8.19
C ALA A 208 -22.77 -4.41 9.49
N ALA A 209 -21.83 -5.36 9.45
CA ALA A 209 -21.38 -6.13 10.61
C ALA A 209 -20.61 -5.28 11.65
N LEU A 210 -19.90 -4.24 11.21
CA LEU A 210 -19.20 -3.29 12.07
C LEU A 210 -20.08 -2.13 12.58
N GLY A 211 -21.41 -2.23 12.43
CA GLY A 211 -22.38 -1.27 12.97
C GLY A 211 -22.57 0.02 12.15
N GLY A 212 -21.94 0.13 10.99
CA GLY A 212 -22.09 1.25 10.06
C GLY A 212 -23.27 1.04 9.11
N GLY A 213 -24.48 0.92 9.65
CA GLY A 213 -25.70 0.98 8.84
C GLY A 213 -26.02 2.43 8.46
N PRO A 214 -26.53 2.71 7.23
CA PRO A 214 -27.06 4.03 6.92
C PRO A 214 -28.22 4.32 7.88
N ARG A 215 -28.09 5.36 8.70
CA ARG A 215 -29.28 6.00 9.28
C ARG A 215 -30.04 6.61 8.11
N ALA A 216 -31.25 6.11 7.88
CA ALA A 216 -32.19 6.70 6.95
C ALA A 216 -32.40 8.17 7.31
N VAL A 217 -32.04 9.06 6.39
CA VAL A 217 -32.70 10.34 6.14
C VAL A 217 -32.80 10.48 4.63
#